data_AF-A0A841HZF8-F1
#
_entry.id   AF-A0A841HZF8-F1
#
_cell.length_a   1.000
_cell.length_b   1.000
_cell.length_c   1.000
_cell.angle_alpha   90.00
_cell.angle_beta   90.00
_cell.angle_gamma   90.00
#
_symmetry.space_group_name_H-M   'P 1'
#
loop_
_entity.id
_entity.type
_entity.pdbx_description
1 polymer ?
#
loop_
_entity_poly.entity_id
_entity_poly.type
_entity_poly.pdbx_seq_one_letter_code
_entity_poly.pdbx_strand_id
1 'polypeptide(L)'
;MSRRKPDPTEHHERFQQRKREPKPIRGVGKLQQGNTEGPRFEDRGLQRLHEAGYFNDLEYEVRSGKEATVYVVSGQRGLLAAKVYTDERLRAFKNAHEYGEGRYVADSRVQRALRERSKTGVSKEQALWIGEEFMQMRALREAGVPVPEAVDLAGRVILMQFIGDEDGPAPRVADADLSSEQAEAALEEAIEAMSRMLRAGRIHGDFSAFNLLWWQDHVVVIDFPQVVDAERHPRAEEFLERDARSLAMSFKRFGLNPEPGALLAEVRRRAREKPAS
;
A
#
# COMPACT_ATOMS: atom_id res chain seq x y z
N MET A 1 -15.08 39.09 -34.93
CA MET A 1 -14.55 39.33 -33.56
C MET A 1 -13.91 38.04 -33.07
N SER A 2 -12.58 37.98 -33.06
CA SER A 2 -11.78 36.78 -32.77
C SER A 2 -11.75 36.49 -31.27
N ARG A 3 -12.20 35.30 -30.84
CA ARG A 3 -12.09 34.84 -29.45
C ARG A 3 -10.65 34.33 -29.24
N ARG A 4 -9.88 35.03 -28.40
CA ARG A 4 -8.56 34.58 -27.95
C ARG A 4 -8.72 33.28 -27.15
N LYS A 5 -7.85 32.30 -27.42
CA LYS A 5 -7.68 31.11 -26.57
C LYS A 5 -7.00 31.54 -25.25
N PRO A 6 -7.36 30.94 -24.10
CA PRO A 6 -6.70 31.22 -22.84
C PRO A 6 -5.25 30.69 -22.86
N ASP A 7 -4.36 31.47 -22.24
CA ASP A 7 -2.92 31.25 -22.14
C ASP A 7 -2.63 30.16 -21.08
N PRO A 8 -1.85 29.10 -21.37
CA PRO A 8 -1.61 27.99 -20.42
C PRO A 8 -0.74 28.34 -19.20
N THR A 9 -0.21 29.57 -19.11
CA THR A 9 0.75 29.96 -18.07
C THR A 9 0.18 30.76 -16.89
N GLU A 10 -1.13 31.00 -16.82
CA GLU A 10 -1.76 31.88 -15.80
C GLU A 10 -2.39 31.17 -14.57
N HIS A 11 -1.82 30.06 -14.10
CA HIS A 11 -2.23 29.44 -12.82
C HIS A 11 -1.07 29.15 -11.86
N HIS A 12 0.04 29.88 -11.99
CA HIS A 12 1.11 29.88 -11.00
C HIS A 12 1.01 31.15 -10.15
N GLU A 13 0.17 31.11 -9.11
CA GLU A 13 0.42 31.79 -7.83
C GLU A 13 -0.81 31.65 -6.92
N ARG A 14 -0.54 31.16 -5.69
CA ARG A 14 -1.41 31.07 -4.49
C ARG A 14 -1.92 29.67 -4.14
N PHE A 15 -1.02 28.80 -3.72
CA PHE A 15 -1.28 27.95 -2.56
C PHE A 15 -0.04 27.93 -1.67
N GLN A 16 -0.11 28.69 -0.57
CA GLN A 16 0.79 28.54 0.56
C GLN A 16 0.68 27.08 1.02
N GLN A 17 1.76 26.32 0.91
CA GLN A 17 1.87 24.99 1.52
C GLN A 17 1.56 25.14 3.01
N ARG A 18 0.35 24.74 3.42
CA ARG A 18 0.02 24.66 4.84
C ARG A 18 0.97 23.63 5.44
N LYS A 19 1.88 24.07 6.31
CA LYS A 19 2.72 23.18 7.11
C LYS A 19 1.81 22.16 7.78
N ARG A 20 2.03 20.87 7.48
CA ARG A 20 1.29 19.78 8.10
C ARG A 20 1.66 19.75 9.58
N GLU A 21 0.67 19.74 10.47
CA GLU A 21 0.97 19.52 11.89
C GLU A 21 1.46 18.06 12.05
N PRO A 22 2.64 17.83 12.65
CA PRO A 22 3.18 16.49 12.81
C PRO A 22 2.24 15.67 13.72
N LYS A 23 1.81 14.49 13.24
CA LYS A 23 1.04 13.55 14.06
C LYS A 23 1.93 13.01 15.18
N PRO A 24 1.40 12.71 16.38
CA PRO A 24 2.19 12.16 17.47
C PRO A 24 2.85 10.84 17.06
N ILE A 25 4.18 10.85 17.06
CA ILE A 25 5.04 9.75 16.64
C ILE A 25 5.37 8.86 17.83
N ARG A 26 5.22 7.53 17.69
CA ARG A 26 5.60 6.57 18.74
C ARG A 26 7.04 6.12 18.58
N GLY A 27 7.82 6.17 19.66
CA GLY A 27 9.20 5.70 19.70
C GLY A 27 9.33 4.18 19.54
N VAL A 28 10.42 3.73 18.94
CA VAL A 28 10.72 2.34 18.56
C VAL A 28 11.55 1.55 19.58
N GLY A 29 11.76 2.11 20.78
CA GLY A 29 12.73 1.60 21.77
C GLY A 29 12.53 0.15 22.24
N LYS A 30 11.40 -0.50 21.95
CA LYS A 30 11.19 -1.93 22.24
C LYS A 30 11.77 -2.88 21.17
N LEU A 31 12.18 -2.38 20.02
CA LEU A 31 12.65 -3.19 18.87
C LEU A 31 14.14 -3.06 18.61
N GLN A 32 14.79 -2.08 19.23
CA GLN A 32 16.24 -1.85 19.18
C GLN A 32 16.87 -2.34 20.48
N GLN A 33 17.89 -3.19 20.39
CA GLN A 33 18.76 -3.48 21.52
C GLN A 33 19.87 -2.44 21.58
N GLY A 34 20.02 -1.79 22.74
CA GLY A 34 20.99 -0.72 22.96
C GLY A 34 22.44 -1.19 23.22
N ASN A 35 22.84 -2.39 22.80
CA ASN A 35 24.14 -2.97 23.16
C ASN A 35 24.97 -3.38 21.93
N THR A 36 26.29 -3.20 21.99
CA THR A 36 27.23 -3.39 20.86
C THR A 36 27.63 -4.84 20.59
N GLU A 37 27.22 -5.80 21.43
CA GLU A 37 27.46 -7.23 21.23
C GLU A 37 26.13 -7.98 21.18
N GLY A 38 25.53 -8.05 19.99
CA GLY A 38 24.25 -8.74 19.76
C GLY A 38 23.54 -8.26 18.50
N PRO A 39 22.47 -8.95 18.06
CA PRO A 39 21.62 -8.45 16.98
C PRO A 39 20.99 -7.12 17.40
N ARG A 40 21.08 -6.11 16.53
CA ARG A 40 20.52 -4.77 16.77
C ARG A 40 19.00 -4.82 16.90
N PHE A 41 18.35 -5.68 16.12
CA PHE A 41 16.90 -5.84 16.12
C PHE A 41 16.47 -7.23 16.59
N GLU A 42 15.46 -7.29 17.47
CA GLU A 42 14.90 -8.56 17.94
C GLU A 42 14.21 -9.34 16.79
N ASP A 43 13.58 -8.61 15.88
CA ASP A 43 12.98 -9.21 14.70
C ASP A 43 14.07 -9.63 13.70
N ARG A 44 14.13 -10.93 13.41
CA ARG A 44 15.12 -11.49 12.49
C ARG A 44 15.01 -10.96 11.06
N GLY A 45 13.81 -10.58 10.61
CA GLY A 45 13.61 -9.97 9.29
C GLY A 45 14.21 -8.58 9.23
N LEU A 46 13.93 -7.74 10.25
CA LEU A 46 14.56 -6.42 10.40
C LEU A 46 16.09 -6.54 10.52
N GLN A 47 16.59 -7.45 11.36
CA GLN A 47 18.03 -7.67 11.53
C GLN A 47 18.70 -8.03 10.19
N ARG A 48 18.10 -8.89 9.38
CA ARG A 48 18.65 -9.25 8.07
C ARG A 48 18.66 -8.10 7.08
N LEU A 49 17.57 -7.33 7.03
CA LEU A 49 17.49 -6.18 6.13
C LEU A 49 18.51 -5.11 6.52
N HIS A 50 18.75 -4.94 7.82
CA HIS A 50 19.83 -4.10 8.34
C HIS A 50 21.22 -4.62 7.94
N GLU A 51 21.51 -5.90 8.17
CA GLU A 51 22.79 -6.54 7.79
C GLU A 51 23.05 -6.49 6.27
N ALA A 52 21.98 -6.53 5.46
CA ALA A 52 22.05 -6.35 4.01
C ALA A 52 22.25 -4.88 3.59
N GLY A 53 22.29 -3.94 4.54
CA GLY A 53 22.56 -2.52 4.29
C GLY A 53 21.37 -1.72 3.79
N TYR A 54 20.13 -2.23 3.90
CA TYR A 54 18.95 -1.49 3.44
C TYR A 54 18.63 -0.29 4.31
N PHE A 55 18.82 -0.40 5.62
CA PHE A 55 18.60 0.67 6.58
C PHE A 55 19.53 0.54 7.79
N ASN A 56 19.79 1.66 8.45
CA ASN A 56 20.64 1.74 9.63
C ASN A 56 19.83 1.70 10.91
N ASP A 57 18.69 2.41 10.94
CA ASP A 57 17.87 2.50 12.13
C ASP A 57 16.36 2.48 11.88
N LEU A 58 15.61 2.12 12.93
CA LEU A 58 14.18 2.40 13.02
C LEU A 58 14.02 3.83 13.55
N GLU A 59 13.23 4.64 12.88
CA GLU A 59 12.96 6.02 13.31
C GLU A 59 11.74 6.03 14.23
N TYR A 60 10.61 5.53 13.72
CA TYR A 60 9.36 5.52 14.47
C TYR A 60 8.32 4.54 13.94
N GLU A 61 7.32 4.28 14.77
CA GLU A 61 6.12 3.53 14.39
C GLU A 61 5.09 4.47 13.73
N VAL A 62 4.70 4.16 12.49
CA VAL A 62 3.64 4.87 11.76
C VAL A 62 2.27 4.44 12.26
N ARG A 63 2.07 3.12 12.34
CA ARG A 63 0.78 2.52 12.65
C ARG A 63 0.96 1.12 13.20
N SER A 64 0.41 0.88 14.38
CA SER A 64 0.12 -0.45 14.91
C SER A 64 -1.29 -0.89 14.51
N GLY A 65 -1.42 -1.92 13.69
CA GLY A 65 -2.67 -2.65 13.50
C GLY A 65 -2.71 -3.90 14.38
N LYS A 66 -3.87 -4.58 14.44
CA LYS A 66 -3.95 -5.93 15.03
C LYS A 66 -3.07 -6.95 14.28
N GLU A 67 -2.68 -6.61 13.05
CA GLU A 67 -2.24 -7.58 12.05
C GLU A 67 -0.82 -7.39 11.57
N ALA A 68 -0.38 -6.13 11.53
CA ALA A 68 0.98 -5.74 11.23
C ALA A 68 1.25 -4.37 11.87
N THR A 69 2.53 -4.10 12.10
CA THR A 69 3.01 -2.77 12.46
C THR A 69 3.89 -2.24 11.34
N VAL A 70 3.69 -0.98 10.98
CA VAL A 70 4.53 -0.29 9.99
C VAL A 70 5.48 0.65 10.72
N TYR A 71 6.77 0.47 10.49
CA TYR A 71 7.84 1.34 10.99
C TYR A 71 8.45 2.15 9.86
N VAL A 72 8.82 3.40 10.13
CA VAL A 72 9.75 4.14 9.28
C VAL A 72 11.17 3.73 9.67
N VAL A 73 11.98 3.48 8.64
CA VAL A 73 13.40 3.15 8.78
C VAL A 73 14.21 4.10 7.93
N SER A 74 15.40 4.47 8.41
CA SER A 74 16.30 5.36 7.68
C SER A 74 17.52 4.59 7.19
N GLY A 75 17.89 4.81 5.93
CA GLY A 75 19.08 4.24 5.32
C GLY A 75 19.81 5.23 4.44
N GLN A 76 20.85 4.76 3.74
CA GLN A 76 21.62 5.61 2.81
C GLN A 76 20.78 6.18 1.66
N ARG A 77 19.64 5.53 1.35
CA ARG A 77 18.71 5.93 0.28
C ARG A 77 17.54 6.79 0.77
N GLY A 78 17.58 7.26 2.02
CA GLY A 78 16.50 7.99 2.66
C GLY A 78 15.56 7.08 3.48
N LEU A 79 14.33 7.54 3.64
CA LEU A 79 13.30 6.86 4.44
C LEU A 79 12.64 5.72 3.67
N LEU A 80 12.45 4.59 4.35
CA LEU A 80 11.69 3.42 3.88
C LEU A 80 10.65 3.02 4.93
N ALA A 81 9.69 2.20 4.52
CA ALA A 81 8.70 1.62 5.41
C ALA A 81 8.94 0.12 5.58
N ALA A 82 8.99 -0.35 6.82
CA ALA A 82 9.04 -1.77 7.15
C ALA A 82 7.69 -2.22 7.72
N LYS A 83 6.92 -3.00 6.95
CA LYS A 83 5.68 -3.64 7.39
C LYS A 83 6.01 -4.98 8.03
N VAL A 84 5.81 -5.08 9.34
CA VAL A 84 6.16 -6.26 10.17
C VAL A 84 4.87 -6.96 10.61
N TYR A 85 4.62 -8.16 10.10
CA TYR A 85 3.40 -8.94 10.39
C TYR A 85 3.38 -9.60 11.77
N THR A 86 2.26 -9.60 12.48
CA THR A 86 2.14 -10.31 13.77
C THR A 86 1.97 -11.82 13.59
N ASP A 87 2.48 -12.63 14.51
CA ASP A 87 2.31 -14.09 14.45
C ASP A 87 0.84 -14.52 14.57
N GLU A 88 0.02 -13.75 15.29
CA GLU A 88 -1.44 -13.98 15.41
C GLU A 88 -2.14 -13.86 14.06
N ARG A 89 -1.86 -12.79 13.30
CA ARG A 89 -2.42 -12.61 11.96
C ARG A 89 -2.04 -13.75 11.04
N LEU A 90 -0.78 -14.14 11.08
CA LEU A 90 -0.28 -15.25 10.28
C LEU A 90 -0.99 -16.56 10.65
N ARG A 91 -1.30 -16.78 11.93
CA ARG A 91 -2.10 -17.95 12.37
C ARG A 91 -3.55 -17.88 11.88
N ALA A 92 -4.18 -16.71 11.92
CA ALA A 92 -5.54 -16.53 11.40
C ALA A 92 -5.64 -16.89 9.92
N PHE A 93 -4.65 -16.51 9.11
CA PHE A 93 -4.60 -16.88 7.70
C PHE A 93 -4.42 -18.37 7.45
N LYS A 94 -3.63 -19.05 8.28
CA LYS A 94 -3.49 -20.51 8.20
C LYS A 94 -4.85 -21.23 8.24
N ASN A 95 -5.82 -20.68 8.99
CA ASN A 95 -7.14 -21.28 9.13
C ASN A 95 -8.15 -20.86 8.04
N ALA A 96 -7.84 -19.80 7.28
CA ALA A 96 -8.70 -19.25 6.24
C ALA A 96 -8.38 -19.78 4.83
N HIS A 97 -7.21 -20.42 4.64
CA HIS A 97 -6.78 -20.96 3.36
C HIS A 97 -7.28 -22.40 3.14
N GLU A 98 -8.50 -22.55 2.63
CA GLU A 98 -8.79 -23.53 1.60
C GLU A 98 -8.78 -22.78 0.26
N TYR A 99 -8.03 -23.28 -0.72
CA TYR A 99 -7.79 -22.72 -2.07
C TYR A 99 -6.69 -21.66 -2.22
N GLY A 100 -5.79 -21.91 -3.18
CA GLY A 100 -4.75 -20.99 -3.64
C GLY A 100 -3.52 -21.69 -4.23
N GLU A 101 -3.64 -22.20 -5.46
CA GLU A 101 -2.54 -22.82 -6.21
C GLU A 101 -1.36 -21.86 -6.46
N GLY A 102 -0.21 -22.14 -5.84
CA GLY A 102 1.08 -22.35 -6.53
C GLY A 102 1.67 -21.28 -7.46
N ARG A 103 1.24 -20.01 -7.44
CA ARG A 103 1.65 -19.06 -8.49
C ARG A 103 2.92 -18.24 -8.28
N TYR A 104 3.52 -18.19 -7.09
CA TYR A 104 4.59 -17.21 -6.84
C TYR A 104 5.84 -17.76 -6.14
N VAL A 105 6.01 -19.08 -6.19
CA VAL A 105 7.14 -19.80 -5.60
C VAL A 105 8.45 -19.56 -6.38
N ALA A 106 8.43 -18.92 -7.56
CA ALA A 106 9.65 -18.73 -8.35
C ALA A 106 10.52 -17.53 -7.91
N ASP A 107 9.97 -16.52 -7.24
CA ASP A 107 10.76 -15.33 -6.86
C ASP A 107 11.79 -15.69 -5.78
N SER A 108 13.06 -15.34 -6.04
CA SER A 108 14.18 -15.67 -5.16
C SER A 108 14.05 -15.11 -3.73
N ARG A 109 13.38 -13.96 -3.56
CA ARG A 109 13.12 -13.32 -2.26
C ARG A 109 12.05 -14.08 -1.50
N VAL A 110 10.96 -14.46 -2.17
CA VAL A 110 9.91 -15.32 -1.61
C VAL A 110 10.49 -16.68 -1.22
N GLN A 111 11.31 -17.29 -2.09
CA GLN A 111 12.02 -18.53 -1.80
C GLN A 111 12.93 -18.44 -0.58
N ARG A 112 13.65 -17.33 -0.45
CA ARG A 112 14.50 -17.07 0.71
C ARG A 112 13.67 -16.94 1.98
N ALA A 113 12.60 -16.14 1.97
CA ALA A 113 11.70 -15.97 3.10
C ALA A 113 11.06 -17.31 3.55
N LEU A 114 10.66 -18.16 2.60
CA LEU A 114 10.15 -19.50 2.87
C LEU A 114 11.17 -20.39 3.59
N ARG A 115 12.41 -20.44 3.09
CA ARG A 115 13.51 -21.23 3.72
C ARG A 115 13.84 -20.74 5.12
N GLU A 116 13.68 -19.45 5.38
CA GLU A 116 13.98 -18.86 6.69
C GLU A 116 12.91 -19.23 7.72
N ARG A 117 11.62 -19.17 7.37
CA ARG A 117 10.54 -19.52 8.30
C ARG A 117 10.40 -21.02 8.54
N SER A 118 10.77 -21.85 7.56
CA SER A 118 10.82 -23.30 7.77
C SER A 118 11.84 -23.71 8.84
N LYS A 119 12.90 -22.94 9.05
CA LYS A 119 13.90 -23.19 10.12
C LYS A 119 13.41 -22.81 11.51
N THR A 120 12.35 -22.01 11.62
CA THR A 120 11.80 -21.53 12.91
C THR A 120 10.53 -22.27 13.32
N GLY A 121 10.19 -23.38 12.65
CA GLY A 121 8.96 -24.14 12.93
C GLY A 121 7.67 -23.40 12.56
N VAL A 122 7.78 -22.31 11.80
CA VAL A 122 6.63 -21.55 11.31
C VAL A 122 6.08 -22.19 10.05
N SER A 123 4.75 -22.21 9.91
CA SER A 123 4.08 -22.89 8.82
C SER A 123 4.40 -22.25 7.46
N LYS A 124 4.63 -23.07 6.43
CA LYS A 124 5.01 -22.62 5.09
C LYS A 124 3.96 -21.71 4.47
N GLU A 125 2.70 -21.94 4.81
CA GLU A 125 1.52 -21.21 4.35
C GLU A 125 1.60 -19.73 4.75
N GLN A 126 2.09 -19.44 5.97
CA GLN A 126 2.26 -18.07 6.46
C GLN A 126 3.32 -17.29 5.69
N ALA A 127 4.42 -17.95 5.32
CA ALA A 127 5.48 -17.34 4.52
C ALA A 127 5.05 -17.13 3.07
N LEU A 128 4.26 -18.06 2.50
CA LEU A 128 3.70 -17.92 1.16
C LEU A 128 2.82 -16.69 1.07
N TRP A 129 1.95 -16.48 2.06
CA TRP A 129 1.02 -15.36 2.06
C TRP A 129 1.69 -13.97 2.08
N ILE A 130 2.73 -13.78 2.92
CA ILE A 130 3.49 -12.51 2.90
C ILE A 130 4.21 -12.36 1.54
N GLY A 131 4.72 -13.47 1.00
CA GLY A 131 5.30 -13.51 -0.33
C GLY A 131 4.31 -13.13 -1.44
N GLU A 132 3.05 -13.55 -1.32
CA GLU A 132 1.97 -13.18 -2.24
C GLU A 132 1.71 -11.68 -2.20
N GLU A 133 1.59 -11.06 -1.01
CA GLU A 133 1.43 -9.61 -0.91
C GLU A 133 2.61 -8.86 -1.54
N PHE A 134 3.84 -9.28 -1.25
CA PHE A 134 5.05 -8.69 -1.84
C PHE A 134 5.02 -8.76 -3.37
N MET A 135 4.66 -9.93 -3.92
CA MET A 135 4.54 -10.11 -5.37
C MET A 135 3.37 -9.33 -5.96
N GLN A 136 2.30 -9.17 -5.19
CA GLN A 136 1.13 -8.42 -5.60
C GLN A 136 1.45 -6.93 -5.74
N MET A 137 2.19 -6.36 -4.79
CA MET A 137 2.71 -4.99 -4.88
C MET A 137 3.55 -4.79 -6.15
N ARG A 138 4.47 -5.73 -6.44
CA ARG A 138 5.32 -5.66 -7.64
C ARG A 138 4.50 -5.71 -8.93
N ALA A 139 3.59 -6.68 -9.04
CA ALA A 139 2.75 -6.83 -10.22
C ALA A 139 1.84 -5.61 -10.46
N LEU A 140 1.28 -5.03 -9.39
CA LEU A 140 0.46 -3.82 -9.49
C LEU A 140 1.28 -2.60 -9.90
N ARG A 141 2.51 -2.47 -9.39
CA ARG A 141 3.44 -1.41 -9.80
C ARG A 141 3.80 -1.53 -11.28
N GLU A 142 4.11 -2.74 -11.76
CA GLU A 142 4.39 -3.03 -13.16
C GLU A 142 3.17 -2.73 -14.06
N ALA A 143 1.95 -2.92 -13.56
CA ALA A 143 0.70 -2.54 -14.22
C ALA A 143 0.39 -1.03 -14.15
N GLY A 144 1.28 -0.22 -13.58
CA GLY A 144 1.13 1.24 -13.48
C GLY A 144 0.16 1.69 -12.39
N VAL A 145 -0.24 0.83 -11.45
CA VAL A 145 -1.02 1.24 -10.28
C VAL A 145 -0.08 2.03 -9.34
N PRO A 146 -0.50 3.20 -8.83
CA PRO A 146 0.31 3.97 -7.89
C PRO A 146 0.34 3.27 -6.54
N VAL A 147 1.31 2.37 -6.35
CA VAL A 147 1.56 1.63 -5.10
C VAL A 147 3.00 1.90 -4.62
N PRO A 148 3.29 1.72 -3.31
CA PRO A 148 4.67 1.75 -2.83
C PRO A 148 5.53 0.72 -3.54
N GLU A 149 6.75 1.08 -3.91
CA GLU A 149 7.73 0.12 -4.44
C GLU A 149 8.09 -0.91 -3.37
N ALA A 150 7.93 -2.20 -3.66
CA ALA A 150 8.37 -3.28 -2.78
C ALA A 150 9.88 -3.52 -2.96
N VAL A 151 10.67 -3.17 -1.94
CA VAL A 151 12.14 -3.17 -1.99
C VAL A 151 12.71 -4.56 -1.72
N ASP A 152 12.35 -5.18 -0.60
CA ASP A 152 12.76 -6.55 -0.27
C ASP A 152 11.80 -7.22 0.72
N LEU A 153 11.93 -8.54 0.84
CA LEU A 153 11.19 -9.39 1.76
C LEU A 153 12.17 -10.24 2.59
N ALA A 154 12.02 -10.16 3.92
CA ALA A 154 12.80 -10.95 4.87
C ALA A 154 11.91 -11.47 6.01
N GLY A 155 11.79 -12.80 6.13
CA GLY A 155 10.95 -13.43 7.15
C GLY A 155 9.49 -12.96 7.11
N ARG A 156 9.10 -12.12 8.07
CA ARG A 156 7.74 -11.53 8.19
C ARG A 156 7.68 -10.03 7.86
N VAL A 157 8.75 -9.50 7.28
CA VAL A 157 8.95 -8.07 7.02
C VAL A 157 8.97 -7.81 5.53
N ILE A 158 8.04 -6.96 5.07
CA ILE A 158 8.12 -6.33 3.75
C ILE A 158 8.75 -4.96 3.93
N LEU A 159 9.88 -4.73 3.27
CA LEU A 159 10.49 -3.43 3.14
C LEU A 159 10.00 -2.78 1.85
N MET A 160 9.50 -1.55 1.94
CA MET A 160 8.89 -0.85 0.81
C MET A 160 9.18 0.65 0.86
N GLN A 161 8.89 1.35 -0.24
CA GLN A 161 8.94 2.79 -0.32
C GLN A 161 8.12 3.43 0.81
N PHE A 162 8.71 4.39 1.50
CA PHE A 162 7.97 5.27 2.40
C PHE A 162 7.25 6.35 1.58
N ILE A 163 5.96 6.54 1.85
CA ILE A 163 5.16 7.60 1.23
C ILE A 163 4.97 8.68 2.30
N GLY A 164 5.74 9.75 2.19
CA GLY A 164 5.90 10.77 3.22
C GLY A 164 7.24 11.49 3.09
N ASP A 165 7.53 12.33 4.08
CA ASP A 165 8.80 13.05 4.22
C ASP A 165 9.24 13.07 5.70
N GLU A 166 10.20 13.95 6.02
CA GLU A 166 10.71 14.14 7.38
C GLU A 166 9.65 14.66 8.36
N ASP A 167 8.60 15.33 7.87
CA ASP A 167 7.48 15.81 8.70
C ASP A 167 6.49 14.68 9.02
N GLY A 168 6.54 13.58 8.28
CA GLY A 168 5.85 12.34 8.62
C GLY A 168 5.22 11.59 7.45
N PRO A 169 4.42 10.56 7.74
CA PRO A 169 3.75 9.76 6.71
C PRO A 169 2.70 10.60 5.98
N ALA A 170 2.51 10.31 4.69
CA ALA A 170 1.39 10.84 3.93
C ALA A 170 0.06 10.51 4.65
N PRO A 171 -0.86 11.48 4.78
CA PRO A 171 -2.17 11.22 5.36
C PRO A 171 -2.94 10.25 4.46
N ARG A 172 -3.78 9.42 5.08
CA ARG A 172 -4.83 8.72 4.33
C ARG A 172 -5.77 9.76 3.74
N VAL A 173 -6.31 9.52 2.54
CA VAL A 173 -7.35 10.37 1.96
C VAL A 173 -8.47 10.58 2.97
N ALA A 174 -8.93 9.52 3.65
CA ALA A 174 -9.98 9.61 4.68
C ALA A 174 -9.65 10.52 5.88
N ASP A 175 -8.37 10.81 6.15
CA ASP A 175 -7.92 11.69 7.23
C ASP A 175 -7.40 13.04 6.72
N ALA A 176 -7.28 13.22 5.40
CA ALA A 176 -6.73 14.42 4.80
C ALA A 176 -7.76 15.56 4.81
N ASP A 177 -7.25 16.77 4.98
CA ASP A 177 -7.98 18.01 4.76
C ASP A 177 -7.77 18.42 3.30
N LEU A 178 -8.70 18.02 2.44
CA LEU A 178 -8.65 18.25 1.01
C LEU A 178 -9.58 19.40 0.64
N SER A 179 -9.11 20.29 -0.23
CA SER A 179 -10.01 21.19 -0.97
C SER A 179 -10.99 20.40 -1.84
N SER A 180 -12.06 21.04 -2.29
CA SER A 180 -13.03 20.40 -3.20
C SER A 180 -12.35 19.90 -4.47
N GLU A 181 -11.45 20.69 -5.04
CA GLU A 181 -10.69 20.34 -6.24
C GLU A 181 -9.77 19.15 -6.02
N GLN A 182 -9.07 19.10 -4.87
CA GLN A 182 -8.22 17.95 -4.51
C GLN A 182 -9.03 16.69 -4.22
N ALA A 183 -10.22 16.82 -3.62
CA ALA A 183 -11.09 15.68 -3.37
C ALA A 183 -11.61 15.08 -4.69
N GLU A 184 -11.95 15.94 -5.67
CA GLU A 184 -12.35 15.50 -7.01
C GLU A 184 -11.20 14.81 -7.73
N ALA A 185 -10.00 15.40 -7.71
CA ALA A 185 -8.79 14.80 -8.28
C ALA A 185 -8.46 13.45 -7.62
N ALA A 186 -8.54 13.37 -6.28
CA ALA A 186 -8.30 12.14 -5.55
C ALA A 186 -9.33 11.04 -5.92
N LEU A 187 -10.60 11.39 -6.11
CA LEU A 187 -11.62 10.43 -6.55
C LEU A 187 -11.32 9.92 -7.96
N GLU A 188 -10.96 10.81 -8.87
CA GLU A 188 -10.63 10.49 -10.25
C GLU A 188 -9.38 9.57 -10.35
N GLU A 189 -8.33 9.89 -9.61
CA GLU A 189 -7.14 9.02 -9.53
C GLU A 189 -7.43 7.68 -8.85
N ALA A 190 -8.31 7.65 -7.84
CA ALA A 190 -8.74 6.42 -7.20
C ALA A 190 -9.53 5.51 -8.15
N ILE A 191 -10.41 6.07 -8.99
CA ILE A 191 -11.13 5.34 -10.05
C ILE A 191 -10.14 4.78 -11.08
N GLU A 192 -9.16 5.59 -11.51
CA GLU A 192 -8.13 5.13 -12.44
C GLU A 192 -7.25 4.02 -11.84
N ALA A 193 -6.84 4.15 -10.57
CA ALA A 193 -6.07 3.12 -9.87
C ALA A 193 -6.87 1.81 -9.78
N MET A 194 -8.15 1.86 -9.39
CA MET A 194 -9.03 0.68 -9.36
C MET A 194 -9.20 0.06 -10.76
N SER A 195 -9.30 0.88 -11.80
CA SER A 195 -9.40 0.43 -13.20
C SER A 195 -8.13 -0.29 -13.66
N ARG A 196 -6.95 0.23 -13.29
CA ARG A 196 -5.65 -0.42 -13.56
C ARG A 196 -5.51 -1.74 -12.82
N MET A 197 -5.93 -1.81 -11.55
CA MET A 197 -5.97 -3.07 -10.80
C MET A 197 -6.85 -4.10 -11.52
N LEU A 198 -8.08 -3.72 -11.91
CA LEU A 198 -8.99 -4.62 -12.60
C LEU A 198 -8.43 -5.09 -13.95
N ARG A 199 -7.81 -4.18 -14.71
CA ARG A 199 -7.12 -4.51 -15.98
C ARG A 199 -5.97 -5.50 -15.78
N ALA A 200 -5.28 -5.41 -14.65
CA ALA A 200 -4.24 -6.37 -14.25
C ALA A 200 -4.80 -7.70 -13.70
N GLY A 201 -6.12 -7.91 -13.76
CA GLY A 201 -6.79 -9.10 -13.25
C GLY A 201 -6.81 -9.16 -11.73
N ARG A 202 -6.84 -8.00 -11.04
CA ARG A 202 -6.79 -7.90 -9.58
C ARG A 202 -7.91 -7.02 -9.05
N ILE A 203 -8.49 -7.44 -7.94
CA ILE A 203 -9.48 -6.68 -7.18
C ILE A 203 -8.89 -6.47 -5.79
N HIS A 204 -8.95 -5.25 -5.26
CA HIS A 204 -8.28 -4.92 -4.00
C HIS A 204 -8.91 -5.65 -2.82
N GLY A 205 -10.24 -5.76 -2.82
CA GLY A 205 -11.00 -6.38 -1.74
C GLY A 205 -11.06 -5.53 -0.47
N ASP A 206 -10.59 -4.29 -0.46
CA ASP A 206 -10.86 -3.31 0.62
C ASP A 206 -10.59 -1.88 0.13
N PHE A 207 -11.07 -1.54 -1.07
CA PHE A 207 -10.73 -0.26 -1.70
C PHE A 207 -11.59 0.88 -1.12
N SER A 208 -10.99 1.74 -0.31
CA SER A 208 -11.65 2.91 0.28
C SER A 208 -10.64 4.02 0.57
N ALA A 209 -11.10 5.25 0.84
CA ALA A 209 -10.22 6.35 1.23
C ALA A 209 -9.32 6.08 2.46
N PHE A 210 -9.59 5.01 3.23
CA PHE A 210 -8.71 4.57 4.34
C PHE A 210 -7.47 3.78 3.86
N ASN A 211 -7.51 3.20 2.67
CA ASN A 211 -6.42 2.46 2.04
C ASN A 211 -5.81 3.23 0.85
N LEU A 212 -6.08 4.54 0.79
CA LEU A 212 -5.49 5.48 -0.14
C LEU A 212 -4.70 6.52 0.66
N LEU A 213 -3.46 6.77 0.29
CA LEU A 213 -2.65 7.88 0.81
C LEU A 213 -2.73 9.08 -0.14
N TRP A 214 -2.71 10.28 0.41
CA TRP A 214 -2.63 11.53 -0.36
C TRP A 214 -1.24 12.17 -0.22
N TRP A 215 -0.47 12.12 -1.30
CA TRP A 215 0.91 12.56 -1.30
C TRP A 215 1.25 13.33 -2.57
N GLN A 216 1.76 14.57 -2.41
CA GLN A 216 2.15 15.44 -3.53
C GLN A 216 1.06 15.54 -4.61
N ASP A 217 -0.18 15.77 -4.16
CA ASP A 217 -1.39 15.85 -5.00
C ASP A 217 -1.73 14.59 -5.80
N HIS A 218 -1.22 13.42 -5.36
CA HIS A 218 -1.51 12.13 -5.96
C HIS A 218 -1.99 11.10 -4.93
N VAL A 219 -2.81 10.15 -5.41
CA VAL A 219 -3.28 8.97 -4.69
C VAL A 219 -2.24 7.85 -4.78
N VAL A 220 -1.92 7.25 -3.63
CA VAL A 220 -1.15 6.01 -3.55
C VAL A 220 -1.96 4.93 -2.83
N VAL A 221 -2.21 3.81 -3.50
CA VAL A 221 -2.94 2.66 -2.95
C VAL A 221 -2.03 1.87 -2.01
N ILE A 222 -2.55 1.46 -0.86
CA ILE A 222 -1.83 0.67 0.14
C ILE A 222 -2.67 -0.49 0.65
N ASP A 223 -2.01 -1.43 1.32
CA ASP A 223 -2.61 -2.59 2.00
C ASP A 223 -3.24 -3.62 1.04
N PHE A 224 -2.42 -4.58 0.59
CA PHE A 224 -2.82 -5.61 -0.36
C PHE A 224 -3.14 -7.01 0.20
N PRO A 225 -3.35 -7.25 1.52
CA PRO A 225 -3.57 -8.59 2.06
C PRO A 225 -4.88 -9.24 1.61
N GLN A 226 -5.83 -8.45 1.08
CA GLN A 226 -7.17 -8.89 0.66
C GLN A 226 -7.33 -8.94 -0.86
N VAL A 227 -6.25 -8.73 -1.62
CA VAL A 227 -6.32 -8.73 -3.08
C VAL A 227 -6.70 -10.11 -3.58
N VAL A 228 -7.68 -10.16 -4.49
CA VAL A 228 -8.14 -11.39 -5.12
C VAL A 228 -7.97 -11.34 -6.64
N ASP A 229 -7.85 -12.52 -7.25
CA ASP A 229 -7.81 -12.69 -8.70
C ASP A 229 -9.20 -12.44 -9.29
N ALA A 230 -9.29 -11.52 -10.25
CA ALA A 230 -10.56 -11.06 -10.81
C ALA A 230 -11.29 -12.12 -11.65
N GLU A 231 -10.57 -13.12 -12.17
CA GLU A 231 -11.13 -14.16 -13.03
C GLU A 231 -11.37 -15.47 -12.27
N ARG A 232 -10.52 -15.77 -11.28
CA ARG A 232 -10.49 -17.07 -10.61
C ARG A 232 -11.23 -17.11 -9.29
N HIS A 233 -11.36 -15.97 -8.62
CA HIS A 233 -11.99 -15.96 -7.31
C HIS A 233 -13.52 -16.11 -7.46
N PRO A 234 -14.18 -17.11 -6.83
CA PRO A 234 -15.61 -17.37 -7.02
C PRO A 234 -16.53 -16.18 -6.69
N ARG A 235 -16.08 -15.32 -5.77
CA ARG A 235 -16.76 -14.08 -5.36
C ARG A 235 -16.10 -12.80 -5.87
N ALA A 236 -15.32 -12.87 -6.96
CA ALA A 236 -14.61 -11.70 -7.51
C ALA A 236 -15.57 -10.52 -7.75
N GLU A 237 -16.71 -10.78 -8.38
CA GLU A 237 -17.71 -9.74 -8.67
C GLU A 237 -18.22 -9.04 -7.41
N GLU A 238 -18.54 -9.79 -6.35
CA GLU A 238 -18.97 -9.23 -5.06
C GLU A 238 -17.89 -8.33 -4.44
N PHE A 239 -16.61 -8.70 -4.55
CA PHE A 239 -15.51 -7.88 -4.07
C PHE A 239 -15.36 -6.59 -4.86
N LEU A 240 -15.50 -6.65 -6.19
CA LEU A 240 -15.41 -5.47 -7.05
C LEU A 240 -16.57 -4.49 -6.79
N GLU A 241 -17.80 -5.00 -6.67
CA GLU A 241 -18.96 -4.18 -6.29
C GLU A 241 -18.79 -3.56 -4.91
N ARG A 242 -18.21 -4.30 -3.96
CA ARG A 242 -17.91 -3.80 -2.62
C ARG A 242 -16.87 -2.68 -2.67
N ASP A 243 -15.79 -2.86 -3.42
CA ASP A 243 -14.72 -1.86 -3.58
C ASP A 243 -15.30 -0.56 -4.16
N ALA A 244 -16.09 -0.64 -5.23
CA ALA A 244 -16.75 0.53 -5.82
C ALA A 244 -17.68 1.25 -4.83
N ARG A 245 -18.47 0.49 -4.06
CA ARG A 245 -19.37 1.03 -3.03
C ARG A 245 -18.59 1.68 -1.89
N SER A 246 -17.55 1.02 -1.38
CA SER A 246 -16.70 1.52 -0.29
C SER A 246 -16.00 2.82 -0.70
N LEU A 247 -15.46 2.87 -1.92
CA LEU A 247 -14.88 4.08 -2.47
C LEU A 247 -15.90 5.21 -2.51
N ALA A 248 -17.05 4.99 -3.15
CA ALA A 248 -18.11 5.99 -3.27
C ALA A 248 -18.57 6.53 -1.92
N MET A 249 -18.79 5.63 -0.94
CA MET A 249 -19.21 6.02 0.41
C MET A 249 -18.13 6.82 1.14
N SER A 250 -16.86 6.48 0.96
CA SER A 250 -15.74 7.15 1.66
C SER A 250 -15.52 8.59 1.22
N PHE A 251 -15.95 8.96 0.00
CA PHE A 251 -15.82 10.32 -0.53
C PHE A 251 -16.98 11.27 -0.15
N LYS A 252 -18.07 10.75 0.43
CA LYS A 252 -19.20 11.57 0.91
C LYS A 252 -18.81 12.63 1.93
N ARG A 253 -17.77 12.37 2.73
CA ARG A 253 -17.24 13.34 3.71
C ARG A 253 -16.72 14.63 3.07
N PHE A 254 -16.35 14.58 1.79
CA PHE A 254 -15.86 15.73 1.02
C PHE A 254 -16.97 16.43 0.23
N GLY A 255 -18.24 16.06 0.43
CA GLY A 255 -19.37 16.57 -0.35
C GLY A 255 -19.57 15.90 -1.71
N LEU A 256 -18.70 14.95 -2.09
CA LEU A 256 -18.82 14.18 -3.32
C LEU A 256 -19.76 13.00 -3.11
N ASN A 257 -20.76 12.84 -3.98
CA ASN A 257 -21.75 11.77 -3.88
C ASN A 257 -21.82 10.95 -5.17
N PRO A 258 -20.72 10.27 -5.57
CA PRO A 258 -20.74 9.39 -6.73
C PRO A 258 -21.71 8.23 -6.48
N GLU A 259 -22.51 7.89 -7.49
CA GLU A 259 -23.39 6.73 -7.44
C GLU A 259 -22.53 5.46 -7.63
N PRO A 260 -22.58 4.47 -6.70
CA PRO A 260 -21.72 3.29 -6.77
C PRO A 260 -21.79 2.50 -8.08
N GLY A 261 -22.98 2.35 -8.67
CA GLY A 261 -23.18 1.66 -9.95
C GLY A 261 -22.52 2.39 -11.12
N ALA A 262 -22.68 3.71 -11.19
CA ALA A 262 -22.02 4.57 -12.18
C ALA A 262 -20.49 4.55 -12.02
N LEU A 263 -19.99 4.60 -10.78
CA LEU A 263 -18.56 4.46 -10.49
C LEU A 263 -18.03 3.11 -10.97
N LEU A 264 -18.74 2.02 -10.65
CA LEU A 264 -18.35 0.67 -11.08
C LEU A 264 -18.38 0.53 -12.61
N ALA A 265 -19.40 1.09 -13.26
CA ALA A 265 -19.50 1.10 -14.72
C ALA A 265 -18.32 1.84 -15.34
N GLU A 266 -17.91 2.96 -14.74
CA GLU A 266 -16.77 3.75 -15.18
C GLU A 266 -15.44 3.00 -15.00
N VAL A 267 -15.24 2.36 -13.85
CA VAL A 267 -14.06 1.50 -13.59
C VAL A 267 -13.96 0.39 -14.66
N ARG A 268 -15.09 -0.26 -14.97
CA ARG A 268 -15.16 -1.30 -15.99
C ARG A 268 -14.92 -0.77 -17.41
N ARG A 269 -15.37 0.45 -17.70
CA ARG A 269 -15.14 1.10 -18.99
C ARG A 269 -13.64 1.34 -19.17
N ARG A 270 -13.01 2.03 -18.23
CA ARG A 270 -11.57 2.34 -18.25
C ARG A 270 -10.71 1.08 -18.27
N ALA A 271 -11.05 0.05 -17.50
CA ALA A 271 -10.30 -1.20 -17.47
C ALA A 271 -10.21 -1.89 -18.85
N ARG A 272 -11.24 -1.74 -19.71
CA ARG A 272 -11.25 -2.29 -21.08
C ARG A 272 -10.49 -1.43 -22.08
N GLU A 273 -10.26 -0.16 -21.77
CA GLU A 273 -9.53 0.75 -22.65
C GLU A 273 -8.04 0.41 -22.64
N LYS A 274 -7.45 0.30 -23.84
CA LYS A 274 -6.00 0.15 -23.98
C LYS A 274 -5.34 1.40 -23.41
N PRO A 275 -4.25 1.27 -22.62
CA PRO A 275 -3.52 2.45 -22.17
C PRO A 275 -3.07 3.27 -23.38
N ALA A 276 -3.20 4.60 -23.29
CA ALA A 276 -2.59 5.48 -24.26
C ALA A 276 -1.08 5.22 -24.26
N SER A 277 -0.55 4.85 -25.42
CA SER A 277 0.87 4.57 -25.69
C SER A 277 1.73 5.81 -25.54
#